data_AF-A0A9K3HXD4-F1
#
_entry.id   AF-A0A9K3HXD4-F1
#
_cell.length_a   1.000
_cell.length_b   1.000
_cell.length_c   1.000
_cell.angle_alpha   90.00
_cell.angle_beta   90.00
_cell.angle_gamma   90.00
#
_symmetry.space_group_name_H-M   'P 1'
#
loop_
_entity.id
_entity.type
_entity.pdbx_description
1 polymer ?
#
loop_
_entity_poly.entity_id
_entity_poly.type
_entity_poly.pdbx_seq_one_letter_code
_entity_poly.pdbx_strand_id
1 'polypeptide(L)'
;MQWLRAAVLGATDGLVSVASLMMGIGAVKQDVRAMILTGFAGLVAGACSMGIGEFVSVYSQRDVEVAQMKRDNRTEMEALPNPIQAALASAVAFMLGAMMPLLSAAFVVDHKVRLGVVVATMSLALVVFGWVGAFLGRTPVVKSCFRIVVGGWMAMAITFGLTKWIGSTGL
;
A
#
# COMPACT_ATOMS: atom_id res chain seq x y z
N MET A 1 1.25 19.50 -0.38
CA MET A 1 1.29 18.96 -1.76
C MET A 1 0.43 17.70 -1.83
N GLN A 2 -0.72 17.73 -2.53
CA GLN A 2 -1.65 16.58 -2.58
C GLN A 2 -1.02 15.33 -3.20
N TRP A 3 -0.23 15.49 -4.26
CA TRP A 3 0.47 14.39 -4.93
C TRP A 3 1.48 13.67 -4.01
N LEU A 4 2.11 14.38 -3.07
CA LEU A 4 3.07 13.79 -2.15
C LEU A 4 2.37 12.91 -1.10
N ARG A 5 1.21 13.35 -0.60
CA ARG A 5 0.36 12.54 0.28
C ARG A 5 -0.09 11.27 -0.45
N ALA A 6 -0.56 11.43 -1.68
CA ALA A 6 -1.02 10.32 -2.52
C ALA A 6 0.11 9.30 -2.78
N ALA A 7 1.34 9.77 -3.04
CA ALA A 7 2.50 8.90 -3.22
C ALA A 7 2.87 8.13 -1.94
N VAL A 8 2.98 8.80 -0.79
CA VAL A 8 3.32 8.12 0.48
C VAL A 8 2.27 7.05 0.82
N LEU A 9 0.98 7.40 0.68
CA LEU A 9 -0.12 6.48 0.95
C LEU A 9 -0.08 5.28 -0.01
N GLY A 10 0.12 5.53 -1.31
CA GLY A 10 0.28 4.50 -2.32
C GLY A 10 1.43 3.54 -1.99
N ALA A 11 2.62 4.04 -1.68
CA ALA A 11 3.77 3.19 -1.35
C ALA A 11 3.54 2.32 -0.11
N THR A 12 2.98 2.89 0.97
CA THR A 12 2.69 2.12 2.18
C THR A 12 1.61 1.07 1.94
N ASP A 13 0.59 1.41 1.15
CA ASP A 13 -0.49 0.49 0.83
C ASP A 13 0.01 -0.66 -0.05
N GLY A 14 0.78 -0.36 -1.10
CA GLY A 14 1.38 -1.38 -1.97
C GLY A 14 2.30 -2.34 -1.22
N LEU A 15 3.08 -1.83 -0.27
CA LEU A 15 3.92 -2.66 0.59
C LEU A 15 3.09 -3.62 1.45
N VAL A 16 2.10 -3.10 2.19
CA VAL A 16 1.31 -3.90 3.15
C VAL A 16 0.37 -4.86 2.43
N SER A 17 -0.36 -4.40 1.41
CA SER A 17 -1.38 -5.20 0.73
C SER A 17 -0.77 -6.36 -0.05
N VAL A 18 0.30 -6.13 -0.83
CA VAL A 18 0.97 -7.21 -1.57
C VAL A 18 1.69 -8.17 -0.62
N ALA A 19 2.33 -7.68 0.44
CA ALA A 19 2.89 -8.56 1.47
C ALA A 19 1.81 -9.43 2.13
N SER A 20 0.66 -8.86 2.48
CA SER A 20 -0.45 -9.58 3.12
C SER A 20 -1.01 -10.66 2.20
N LEU A 21 -1.21 -10.36 0.91
CA LEU A 21 -1.64 -11.35 -0.10
C LEU A 21 -0.63 -12.50 -0.24
N MET A 22 0.66 -12.18 -0.33
CA MET A 22 1.72 -13.18 -0.44
C MET A 22 1.80 -14.06 0.81
N MET A 23 1.67 -13.46 2.00
CA MET A 23 1.62 -14.20 3.26
C MET A 23 0.37 -15.09 3.35
N GLY A 24 -0.80 -14.60 2.93
CA GLY A 24 -2.03 -15.37 2.86
C GLY A 24 -1.90 -16.63 2.00
N ILE A 25 -1.40 -16.49 0.78
CA ILE A 25 -1.15 -17.65 -0.11
C ILE A 25 -0.08 -18.57 0.46
N GLY A 26 0.97 -18.01 1.06
CA GLY A 26 1.99 -18.77 1.78
C GLY A 26 1.45 -19.59 2.94
N ALA A 27 0.30 -19.21 3.52
CA ALA A 27 -0.31 -19.95 4.61
C ALA A 27 -0.95 -21.28 4.16
N VAL A 28 -1.32 -21.40 2.89
CA VAL A 28 -2.04 -22.56 2.32
C VAL A 28 -1.19 -23.33 1.30
N LYS A 29 -0.36 -22.63 0.53
CA LYS A 29 0.48 -23.22 -0.52
C LYS A 29 1.95 -22.94 -0.22
N GLN A 30 2.77 -23.99 -0.26
CA GLN A 30 4.21 -23.89 -0.04
C GLN A 30 4.99 -23.52 -1.32
N ASP A 31 4.31 -23.46 -2.46
CA ASP A 31 4.92 -23.15 -3.75
C ASP A 31 5.32 -21.67 -3.86
N VAL A 32 6.57 -21.43 -4.28
CA VAL A 32 7.12 -20.10 -4.55
C VAL A 32 6.36 -19.44 -5.69
N ARG A 33 6.02 -20.21 -6.75
CA ARG A 33 5.41 -19.67 -7.96
C ARG A 33 4.02 -19.11 -7.67
N ALA A 34 3.22 -19.84 -6.90
CA ALA A 34 1.90 -19.37 -6.46
C ALA A 34 2.00 -18.04 -5.69
N MET A 35 2.95 -17.95 -4.74
CA MET A 35 3.16 -16.74 -3.95
C MET A 35 3.57 -15.54 -4.82
N ILE A 36 4.52 -15.72 -5.75
CA ILE A 36 4.98 -14.63 -6.64
C ILE A 36 3.88 -14.22 -7.62
N LEU A 37 3.17 -15.18 -8.22
CA LEU A 37 2.08 -14.88 -9.16
C LEU A 37 0.97 -14.09 -8.49
N THR A 38 0.57 -14.47 -7.26
CA THR A 38 -0.41 -13.69 -6.50
C THR A 38 0.11 -12.32 -6.11
N GLY A 39 1.38 -12.22 -5.71
CA GLY A 39 2.00 -10.93 -5.41
C GLY A 39 2.01 -10.00 -6.62
N PHE A 40 2.33 -10.53 -7.81
CA PHE A 40 2.35 -9.76 -9.05
C PHE A 40 0.95 -9.35 -9.50
N ALA A 41 -0.01 -10.28 -9.44
CA ALA A 41 -1.41 -9.97 -9.72
C ALA A 41 -1.95 -8.89 -8.76
N GLY A 42 -1.63 -9.00 -7.47
CA GLY A 42 -1.98 -8.00 -6.45
C GLY A 42 -1.32 -6.64 -6.69
N LEU A 43 -0.06 -6.62 -7.14
CA LEU A 43 0.65 -5.40 -7.51
C LEU A 43 -0.08 -4.67 -8.65
N VAL A 44 -0.37 -5.38 -9.74
CA VAL A 44 -0.99 -4.77 -10.94
C VAL A 44 -2.42 -4.33 -10.63
N ALA A 45 -3.23 -5.21 -10.03
CA ALA A 45 -4.61 -4.89 -9.66
C ALA A 45 -4.68 -3.74 -8.66
N GLY A 46 -3.82 -3.77 -7.64
CA GLY A 46 -3.74 -2.74 -6.60
C GLY A 46 -3.28 -1.39 -7.15
N ALA A 47 -2.25 -1.35 -8.00
CA ALA A 47 -1.77 -0.11 -8.61
C ALA A 47 -2.85 0.56 -9.48
N CYS A 48 -3.56 -0.22 -10.30
CA CYS A 48 -4.68 0.27 -11.11
C CYS A 48 -5.82 0.79 -10.23
N SER A 49 -6.22 0.02 -9.22
CA SER A 49 -7.29 0.42 -8.29
C SER A 49 -6.94 1.69 -7.52
N MET A 50 -5.69 1.81 -7.07
CA MET A 50 -5.19 2.96 -6.33
C MET A 50 -5.14 4.23 -7.19
N GLY A 51 -4.67 4.12 -8.44
CA GLY A 51 -4.66 5.23 -9.38
C GLY A 51 -6.06 5.73 -9.69
N ILE A 52 -7.00 4.82 -9.97
CA ILE A 52 -8.41 5.15 -10.22
C ILE A 52 -9.04 5.78 -8.97
N GLY A 53 -8.83 5.19 -7.79
CA GLY A 53 -9.38 5.67 -6.53
C GLY A 53 -8.93 7.10 -6.19
N GLU A 54 -7.63 7.39 -6.35
CA GLU A 54 -7.11 8.73 -6.11
C GLU A 54 -7.58 9.73 -7.19
N PHE A 55 -7.68 9.31 -8.46
CA PHE A 55 -8.24 10.16 -9.52
C PHE A 55 -9.67 10.61 -9.19
N VAL A 56 -10.54 9.65 -8.84
CA VAL A 56 -11.94 9.92 -8.48
C VAL A 56 -12.03 10.76 -7.21
N SER A 57 -11.21 10.46 -6.19
CA SER A 57 -11.20 11.21 -4.93
C SER A 57 -10.81 12.68 -5.15
N VAL A 58 -9.74 12.94 -5.89
CA VAL A 58 -9.26 14.30 -6.15
C VAL A 58 -10.22 15.07 -7.06
N TYR A 59 -10.83 14.39 -8.03
CA TYR A 59 -11.85 15.01 -8.88
C TYR A 59 -13.07 15.44 -8.05
N SER A 60 -13.54 14.56 -7.14
CA SER A 60 -14.65 14.89 -6.24
C SER A 60 -14.31 16.05 -5.30
N GLN A 61 -13.08 16.11 -4.77
CA GLN A 61 -12.63 17.26 -3.96
C GLN A 61 -12.68 18.57 -4.75
N ARG A 62 -12.22 18.53 -6.01
CA ARG A 62 -12.26 19.69 -6.91
C ARG A 62 -13.69 20.16 -7.18
N ASP A 63 -14.62 19.23 -7.40
CA ASP A 63 -16.04 19.56 -7.63
C ASP A 63 -16.68 20.19 -6.38
N VAL A 64 -16.36 19.69 -5.18
CA VAL A 64 -16.81 20.26 -3.91
C VAL A 64 -16.27 21.68 -3.72
N GLU A 65 -14.98 21.90 -3.99
CA GLU A 65 -14.33 23.20 -3.86
C GLU A 65 -14.92 24.23 -4.84
N VAL A 66 -15.18 23.83 -6.09
CA VAL A 66 -15.85 24.66 -7.09
C VAL A 66 -17.29 24.99 -6.68
N ALA A 67 -18.03 24.03 -6.12
CA ALA A 67 -19.37 24.26 -5.62
C ALA A 67 -19.38 25.22 -4.41
N GLN A 68 -18.37 25.13 -3.54
CA GLN A 68 -18.20 26.02 -2.39
C GLN A 68 -17.85 27.46 -2.84
N MET A 69 -16.94 27.62 -3.80
CA MET A 69 -16.60 28.95 -4.34
C MET A 69 -17.83 29.66 -4.95
N LYS A 70 -18.68 28.91 -5.67
CA LYS A 70 -19.95 29.43 -6.21
C LYS A 70 -20.94 29.86 -5.12
N ARG A 71 -20.96 29.19 -3.97
CA ARG A 71 -21.82 29.56 -2.83
C ARG A 71 -21.30 30.79 -2.09
N ASP A 72 -19.98 30.91 -1.94
CA ASP A 72 -19.35 31.99 -1.20
C ASP A 72 -19.08 33.25 -2.05
N ASN A 73 -19.44 33.26 -3.34
CA ASN A 73 -19.09 34.30 -4.32
C ASN A 73 -17.57 34.63 -4.36
N ARG A 74 -16.72 33.66 -4.00
CA ARG A 74 -15.26 33.83 -4.08
C ARG A 74 -14.82 33.67 -5.53
N THR A 75 -14.16 34.70 -6.05
CA THR A 75 -13.57 34.71 -7.40
C THR A 75 -12.09 34.34 -7.41
N GLU A 76 -11.48 34.21 -6.23
CA GLU A 76 -10.10 33.77 -6.09
C GLU A 76 -9.99 32.29 -6.45
N MET A 77 -9.37 32.01 -7.59
CA MET A 77 -9.00 30.65 -7.98
C MET A 77 -7.86 30.20 -7.06
N GLU A 78 -8.19 29.50 -5.97
CA GLU A 78 -7.19 28.67 -5.30
C GLU A 78 -6.63 27.65 -6.30
N ALA A 79 -5.36 27.28 -6.12
CA ALA A 79 -4.67 26.35 -7.02
C ALA A 79 -5.33 24.96 -6.93
N LEU A 80 -6.26 24.69 -7.83
CA LEU A 80 -7.07 23.47 -7.83
C LEU A 80 -6.18 22.21 -7.85
N PRO A 81 -6.56 21.15 -7.10
CA PRO A 81 -5.85 19.88 -7.13
C PRO A 81 -5.76 19.30 -8.54
N ASN A 82 -4.60 18.75 -8.92
CA ASN A 82 -4.42 18.05 -10.20
C ASN A 82 -4.71 16.54 -10.03
N PRO A 83 -5.85 16.02 -10.56
CA PRO A 83 -6.25 14.63 -10.34
C PRO A 83 -5.31 13.62 -11.01
N ILE A 84 -4.83 13.92 -12.22
CA ILE A 84 -3.98 13.02 -12.99
C ILE A 84 -2.62 12.86 -12.30
N GLN A 85 -2.05 13.96 -11.80
CA GLN A 85 -0.78 13.94 -11.10
C GLN A 85 -0.86 13.13 -9.81
N ALA A 86 -1.93 13.29 -9.02
CA ALA A 86 -2.11 12.54 -7.78
C ALA A 86 -2.32 11.04 -8.04
N ALA A 87 -3.15 10.70 -9.04
CA ALA A 87 -3.40 9.33 -9.46
C ALA A 87 -2.15 8.60 -9.94
N LEU A 88 -1.34 9.25 -10.78
CA LEU A 88 -0.12 8.65 -11.29
C LEU A 88 0.92 8.51 -10.17
N ALA A 89 1.04 9.52 -9.30
CA ALA A 89 1.94 9.48 -8.17
C ALA A 89 1.58 8.34 -7.19
N SER A 90 0.30 8.13 -6.88
CA SER A 90 -0.12 7.03 -6.01
C SER A 90 0.08 5.66 -6.64
N ALA A 91 -0.28 5.48 -7.92
CA ALA A 91 -0.13 4.20 -8.61
C ALA A 91 1.34 3.78 -8.76
N VAL A 92 2.22 4.72 -9.15
CA VAL A 92 3.67 4.46 -9.25
C VAL A 92 4.26 4.16 -7.88
N ALA A 93 3.91 4.94 -6.86
CA ALA A 93 4.40 4.71 -5.52
C ALA A 93 3.92 3.36 -4.96
N PHE A 94 2.68 2.96 -5.25
CA PHE A 94 2.14 1.64 -4.93
C PHE A 94 2.97 0.52 -5.53
N MET A 95 3.26 0.59 -6.84
CA MET A 95 4.11 -0.41 -7.50
C MET A 95 5.49 -0.50 -6.86
N LEU A 96 6.12 0.65 -6.55
CA LEU A 96 7.42 0.69 -5.89
C LEU A 96 7.38 0.05 -4.49
N GLY A 97 6.33 0.30 -3.71
CA GLY A 97 6.12 -0.34 -2.42
C GLY A 97 5.92 -1.85 -2.53
N ALA A 98 5.12 -2.29 -3.52
CA ALA A 98 4.80 -3.69 -3.78
C ALA A 98 5.98 -4.50 -4.34
N MET A 99 6.97 -3.86 -4.96
CA MET A 99 8.17 -4.55 -5.46
C MET A 99 9.02 -5.17 -4.34
N MET A 100 9.04 -4.55 -3.15
CA MET A 100 9.81 -5.06 -2.01
C MET A 100 9.41 -6.49 -1.60
N PRO A 101 8.13 -6.81 -1.34
CA PRO A 101 7.70 -8.16 -0.98
C PRO A 101 7.98 -9.17 -2.09
N LEU A 102 7.79 -8.79 -3.35
CA LEU A 102 8.06 -9.64 -4.52
C LEU A 102 9.54 -10.02 -4.63
N LEU A 103 10.43 -9.03 -4.51
CA LEU A 103 11.87 -9.27 -4.51
C LEU A 103 12.27 -10.15 -3.34
N SER A 104 11.77 -9.86 -2.13
CA SER A 104 12.09 -10.64 -0.94
C SER A 104 11.71 -12.12 -1.06
N ALA A 105 10.61 -12.44 -1.73
CA ALA A 105 10.17 -13.82 -1.90
C ALA A 105 10.92 -14.58 -3.01
N ALA A 106 11.45 -13.86 -4.01
CA ALA A 106 12.10 -14.47 -5.17
C ALA A 106 13.46 -15.13 -4.85
N PHE A 107 14.17 -14.65 -3.82
CA PHE A 107 15.53 -15.12 -3.50
C PHE A 107 15.60 -16.30 -2.51
N VAL A 108 14.46 -16.79 -1.99
CA VAL A 108 14.46 -17.82 -0.92
C VAL A 108 13.70 -19.08 -1.33
N VAL A 109 14.42 -20.20 -1.39
CA VAL A 109 13.88 -21.50 -1.80
C VAL A 109 13.10 -22.18 -0.67
N ASP A 110 13.65 -22.18 0.56
CA ASP A 110 13.01 -22.83 1.71
C ASP A 110 11.76 -22.06 2.14
N HIS A 111 10.63 -22.76 2.27
CA HIS A 111 9.33 -22.18 2.59
C HIS A 111 9.30 -21.48 3.96
N LYS A 112 9.85 -22.10 5.01
CA LYS A 112 9.82 -21.54 6.37
C LYS A 112 10.71 -20.31 6.44
N VAL A 113 11.89 -20.40 5.83
CA VAL A 113 12.83 -19.27 5.75
C VAL A 113 12.23 -18.14 4.91
N ARG A 114 11.53 -18.44 3.81
CA ARG A 114 10.90 -17.43 2.94
C ARG A 114 9.87 -16.60 3.70
N LEU A 115 8.97 -17.25 4.47
CA LEU A 115 7.99 -16.53 5.28
C LEU A 115 8.68 -15.63 6.32
N GLY A 116 9.69 -16.15 7.01
CA GLY A 116 10.47 -15.36 7.97
C GLY A 116 11.18 -14.16 7.33
N VAL A 117 11.79 -14.36 6.16
CA VAL A 117 12.49 -13.30 5.41
C VAL A 117 11.52 -12.25 4.91
N VAL A 118 10.37 -12.62 4.35
CA VAL A 118 9.34 -11.66 3.93
C VAL A 118 8.86 -10.82 5.12
N VAL A 119 8.54 -11.44 6.26
CA VAL A 119 8.11 -10.68 7.45
C VAL A 119 9.22 -9.75 7.94
N ALA A 120 10.46 -10.20 7.98
CA ALA A 120 11.60 -9.40 8.43
C ALA A 120 11.87 -8.21 7.50
N THR A 121 11.90 -8.44 6.18
CA THR A 121 12.12 -7.39 5.19
C THR A 121 10.95 -6.41 5.17
N MET A 122 9.71 -6.87 5.29
CA MET A 122 8.54 -5.99 5.37
C MET A 122 8.55 -5.16 6.64
N SER A 123 8.95 -5.73 7.77
CA SER A 123 9.07 -4.98 9.03
C SER A 123 10.09 -3.85 8.90
N LEU A 124 11.25 -4.13 8.31
CA LEU A 124 12.28 -3.13 8.03
C LEU A 124 11.77 -2.06 7.06
N ALA A 125 11.13 -2.49 5.96
CA ALA A 125 10.56 -1.58 4.97
C ALA A 125 9.49 -0.67 5.59
N LEU A 126 8.59 -1.19 6.44
CA LEU A 126 7.56 -0.40 7.12
C LEU A 126 8.16 0.65 8.05
N VAL A 127 9.26 0.32 8.75
CA VAL A 127 10.00 1.30 9.56
C VAL A 127 10.60 2.39 8.67
N VAL A 128 11.22 2.03 7.54
CA VAL A 128 11.82 2.99 6.60
C VAL A 128 10.74 3.89 5.98
N PHE A 129 9.65 3.32 5.46
CA PHE A 129 8.54 4.10 4.90
C PHE A 129 7.84 4.94 5.96
N GLY A 130 7.71 4.45 7.20
CA GLY A 130 7.18 5.22 8.32
C GLY A 130 8.06 6.41 8.68
N TRP A 131 9.38 6.24 8.63
CA TRP A 131 10.36 7.30 8.87
C TRP A 131 10.35 8.33 7.75
N VAL A 132 10.43 7.88 6.49
CA VAL A 132 10.38 8.75 5.31
C VAL A 132 9.07 9.51 5.26
N GLY A 133 7.93 8.84 5.44
CA GLY A 133 6.61 9.49 5.49
C GLY A 133 6.49 10.53 6.60
N ALA A 134 7.05 10.26 7.78
CA ALA A 134 7.07 11.21 8.88
C ALA A 134 7.98 12.42 8.60
N PHE A 135 9.15 12.17 8.00
CA PHE A 135 10.10 13.21 7.61
C PHE A 135 9.49 14.15 6.57
N LEU A 136 8.87 13.62 5.51
CA LEU A 136 8.21 14.41 4.48
C LEU A 136 6.95 15.13 5.02
N GLY A 137 6.22 14.50 5.93
CA GLY A 137 5.03 15.06 6.56
C GLY A 137 5.32 16.01 7.73
N ARG A 138 6.58 16.20 8.15
CA ARG A 138 6.98 16.93 9.36
C ARG A 138 6.20 16.52 10.61
N THR A 139 5.96 15.22 10.78
CA THR A 139 5.25 14.65 11.93
C THR A 139 6.19 13.86 12.84
N PRO A 140 5.83 13.60 14.11
CA PRO A 140 6.68 12.82 15.01
C PRO A 140 6.93 11.40 14.48
N VAL A 141 8.18 11.13 14.11
CA VAL A 141 8.66 9.87 13.50
C VAL A 141 8.20 8.64 14.28
N VAL A 142 8.43 8.62 15.60
CA VAL A 142 8.18 7.44 16.44
C VAL A 142 6.70 7.04 16.38
N LYS A 143 5.79 8.02 16.45
CA LYS A 143 4.34 7.76 16.39
C LYS A 143 3.91 7.27 15.00
N SER A 144 4.52 7.81 13.95
CA SER A 144 4.23 7.40 12.56
C SER A 144 4.69 5.97 12.29
N CYS A 145 5.95 5.65 12.59
CA CYS A 145 6.51 4.31 12.40
C CYS A 145 5.71 3.27 13.19
N PHE A 146 5.40 3.56 14.46
CA PHE A 146 4.63 2.64 15.29
C PHE A 146 3.28 2.29 14.68
N ARG A 147 2.51 3.29 14.22
CA ARG A 147 1.20 3.07 13.60
C ARG A 147 1.29 2.25 12.31
N ILE A 148 2.28 2.52 11.46
CA ILE A 148 2.44 1.82 10.17
C ILE A 148 2.90 0.38 10.38
N VAL A 149 3.87 0.16 11.28
CA VAL A 149 4.38 -1.20 11.59
C VAL A 149 3.29 -2.05 12.23
N VAL A 150 2.61 -1.52 13.26
CA VAL A 150 1.54 -2.26 13.95
C VAL A 150 0.38 -2.54 13.00
N GLY A 151 -0.05 -1.55 12.22
CA GLY A 151 -1.10 -1.75 11.21
C GLY A 151 -0.72 -2.79 10.15
N GLY A 152 0.52 -2.74 9.65
CA GLY A 152 1.03 -3.69 8.67
C GLY A 152 1.10 -5.11 9.21
N TRP A 153 1.62 -5.30 10.42
CA TRP A 153 1.65 -6.62 11.08
C TRP A 153 0.24 -7.16 11.34
N MET A 154 -0.68 -6.31 11.79
CA MET A 154 -2.08 -6.71 11.97
C MET A 154 -2.70 -7.19 10.66
N ALA A 155 -2.53 -6.44 9.56
CA ALA A 155 -3.03 -6.83 8.26
C ALA A 155 -2.48 -8.19 7.81
N MET A 156 -1.15 -8.36 7.86
CA MET A 156 -0.50 -9.62 7.48
C MET A 156 -0.95 -10.79 8.36
N ALA A 157 -1.06 -10.59 9.68
CA ALA A 157 -1.49 -11.62 10.62
C ALA A 157 -2.95 -12.04 10.37
N ILE A 158 -3.85 -11.08 10.14
CA ILE A 158 -5.26 -11.35 9.84
C ILE A 158 -5.37 -12.11 8.53
N THR A 159 -4.71 -11.65 7.46
CA THR A 159 -4.77 -12.33 6.16
C THR A 159 -4.20 -13.74 6.26
N PHE A 160 -3.02 -13.91 6.86
CA PHE A 160 -2.41 -15.23 7.06
C PHE A 160 -3.32 -16.17 7.87
N GLY A 161 -3.89 -15.68 8.98
CA GLY A 161 -4.76 -16.45 9.86
C GLY A 161 -6.07 -16.88 9.16
N LEU A 162 -6.72 -15.95 8.47
CA LEU A 162 -7.95 -16.22 7.73
C LEU A 162 -7.71 -17.21 6.59
N THR A 163 -6.68 -17.01 5.77
CA THR A 163 -6.40 -17.93 4.66
C THR A 163 -6.00 -19.31 5.17
N LYS A 164 -5.22 -19.39 6.27
CA LYS A 164 -4.90 -20.66 6.92
C LYS A 164 -6.14 -21.39 7.44
N TRP A 165 -7.08 -20.67 8.05
CA TRP A 165 -8.33 -21.25 8.54
C TRP A 165 -9.17 -21.82 7.39
N ILE A 166 -9.34 -21.04 6.32
CA ILE A 166 -10.07 -21.47 5.11
C ILE A 166 -9.40 -22.71 4.49
N GLY A 167 -8.08 -22.70 4.36
CA GLY A 167 -7.33 -23.85 3.81
C GLY A 167 -7.39 -25.10 4.71
N SER A 168 -7.53 -24.93 6.03
CA SER A 168 -7.70 -26.04 6.96
C SER A 168 -9.10 -26.66 6.91
N THR A 169 -10.12 -25.92 6.48
CA THR A 169 -11.50 -26.42 6.30
C THR A 169 -11.73 -27.18 5.00
N GLY A 170 -10.72 -27.32 4.13
CA GLY A 170 -10.78 -28.19 2.95
C GLY A 170 -11.63 -27.68 1.78
N LEU A 171 -11.95 -26.38 1.75
CA LEU A 171 -12.50 -25.70 0.58
C LEU A 171 -11.42 -25.46 -0.49
#